data_AF-X1HLU1-F1
#
_entry.id   AF-X1HLU1-F1
#
_cell.length_a   1.000
_cell.length_b   1.000
_cell.length_c   1.000
_cell.angle_alpha   90.00
_cell.angle_beta   90.00
_cell.angle_gamma   90.00
#
_symmetry.space_group_name_H-M   'P 1'
#
loop_
_entity.id
_entity.type
_entity.pdbx_description
1 polymer ?
#
loop_
_entity_poly.entity_id
_entity_poly.type
_entity_poly.pdbx_seq_one_letter_code
_entity_poly.pdbx_strand_id
1 'polypeptide(L)'
;MYPYIPEVVLLKEFRETQKILGTYIEGILDDIVEGRIHPNLRLTGTTTGRLSSRDPNMLGIPVEKGGIKKLFVADEGKLLLVADQKTFELRIIGALSNDRNMMKDFS
;
A
#
# COMPACT_ATOMS: atom_id res chain seq x y z
N MET A 1 11.66 -8.29 -26.85
CA MET A 1 12.23 -8.59 -25.52
C MET A 1 13.38 -7.63 -25.33
N TYR A 2 13.28 -6.70 -24.37
CA TYR A 2 14.41 -5.79 -24.10
C TYR A 2 15.62 -6.63 -23.65
N PRO A 3 16.84 -6.33 -24.13
CA PRO A 3 18.02 -7.06 -23.69
C PRO A 3 18.16 -6.91 -22.17
N TYR A 4 18.54 -8.00 -21.51
CA TYR A 4 18.89 -7.99 -20.09
C TYR A 4 20.16 -7.14 -19.93
N ILE A 5 20.02 -5.97 -19.31
CA ILE A 5 21.12 -5.06 -19.00
C ILE A 5 21.33 -5.13 -17.47
N PRO A 6 22.39 -5.80 -16.98
CA PRO A 6 22.63 -6.00 -15.55
C PRO A 6 22.58 -4.72 -14.72
N GLU A 7 23.10 -3.62 -15.27
CA GLU A 7 23.14 -2.31 -14.62
C GLU A 7 21.73 -1.74 -14.37
N VAL A 8 20.78 -2.03 -15.27
CA VAL A 8 19.38 -1.62 -15.10
C VAL A 8 18.72 -2.39 -13.96
N VAL A 9 19.08 -3.66 -13.77
CA VAL A 9 18.57 -4.47 -12.66
C VAL A 9 19.11 -3.94 -11.34
N LEU A 10 20.44 -3.73 -11.25
CA LEU A 10 21.08 -3.15 -10.07
C LEU A 10 20.51 -1.77 -9.71
N LEU A 11 20.28 -0.91 -10.70
CA LEU A 11 19.68 0.41 -10.47
C LEU A 11 18.26 0.31 -9.91
N LYS A 12 17.45 -0.66 -10.37
CA LYS A 12 16.10 -0.89 -9.84
C LYS A 12 16.15 -1.33 -8.38
N GLU A 13 16.99 -2.30 -8.05
CA GLU A 13 17.16 -2.79 -6.68
C GLU A 13 17.64 -1.69 -5.74
N PHE A 14 18.61 -0.88 -6.17
CA PHE A 14 19.09 0.27 -5.42
C PHE A 14 17.96 1.28 -5.15
N ARG A 15 17.19 1.67 -6.18
CA ARG A 15 16.09 2.62 -6.04
C ARG A 15 14.97 2.10 -5.13
N GLU A 16 14.67 0.82 -5.22
CA GLU A 16 13.68 0.19 -4.33
C GLU A 16 14.14 0.23 -2.88
N THR A 17 15.39 -0.15 -2.61
CA THR A 17 15.95 -0.14 -1.25
C THR A 17 16.03 1.27 -0.68
N GLN A 18 16.51 2.23 -1.48
CA GLN A 18 16.54 3.65 -1.10
C GLN A 18 15.15 4.19 -0.81
N LYS A 19 14.13 3.82 -1.59
CA LYS A 19 12.75 4.23 -1.31
C LYS A 19 12.23 3.65 -0.01
N ILE A 20 12.56 2.39 0.30
CA ILE A 20 12.18 1.76 1.57
C ILE A 20 12.80 2.50 2.74
N LEU A 21 14.12 2.72 2.70
CA LEU A 21 14.83 3.42 3.76
C LEU A 21 14.36 4.88 3.89
N GLY A 22 14.46 5.66 2.83
CA GLY A 22 14.22 7.10 2.90
C GLY A 22 12.75 7.47 3.11
N THR A 23 11.81 6.83 2.41
CA THR A 23 10.39 7.22 2.50
C THR A 23 9.69 6.58 3.69
N TYR A 24 9.96 5.30 3.97
CA TYR A 24 9.11 4.52 4.88
C TYR A 24 9.80 4.16 6.21
N ILE A 25 11.11 4.35 6.33
CA ILE A 25 11.81 4.24 7.61
C ILE A 25 12.13 5.64 8.08
N GLU A 26 13.11 6.30 7.47
CA GLU A 26 13.59 7.61 7.90
C GLU A 26 12.48 8.67 7.83
N GLY A 27 11.74 8.72 6.73
CA GLY A 27 10.69 9.71 6.49
C GLY A 27 9.46 9.62 7.40
N ILE A 28 9.34 8.59 8.26
CA ILE A 28 8.23 8.49 9.23
C ILE A 28 8.70 8.56 10.69
N LEU A 29 10.03 8.60 10.95
CA LEU A 29 10.55 8.56 12.32
C LEU A 29 10.10 9.76 13.15
N ASP A 30 10.11 10.95 12.55
CA ASP A 30 9.73 12.20 13.21
C ASP A 30 8.23 12.28 13.52
N ASP A 31 7.41 11.45 12.87
CA ASP A 31 5.96 11.37 13.09
C ASP A 31 5.59 10.37 14.22
N ILE A 32 6.58 9.70 14.82
CA ILE A 32 6.35 8.76 15.92
C ILE A 32 6.21 9.53 17.23
N VAL A 33 5.01 9.46 17.81
CA VAL A 33 4.70 10.03 19.14
C VAL A 33 4.31 8.88 20.06
N GLU A 34 5.05 8.72 21.16
CA GLU A 34 4.81 7.66 22.17
C GLU A 34 4.74 6.24 21.57
N GLY A 35 5.58 5.97 20.57
CA GLY A 35 5.62 4.67 19.88
C GLY A 35 4.46 4.42 18.91
N ARG A 36 3.67 5.45 18.58
CA ARG A 36 2.57 5.39 17.62
C ARG A 36 2.70 6.42 16.51
N ILE A 37 2.05 6.14 15.39
CA ILE A 37 1.94 7.06 14.25
C ILE A 37 0.47 7.40 14.05
N HIS A 38 0.17 8.69 13.88
CA HIS A 38 -1.18 9.23 13.79
C HIS A 38 -1.44 9.89 12.42
N PRO A 39 -1.65 9.09 11.35
CA PRO A 39 -1.78 9.64 10.00
C PRO A 39 -3.09 10.40 9.83
N ASN A 40 -3.05 11.50 9.07
CA ASN A 40 -4.25 12.23 8.70
C ASN A 40 -4.91 11.60 7.47
N LEU A 41 -6.09 10.99 7.66
CA LEU A 41 -6.91 10.45 6.58
C LEU A 41 -7.88 11.51 6.04
N ARG A 42 -7.81 11.79 4.74
CA ARG A 42 -8.62 12.82 4.08
C ARG A 42 -9.59 12.17 3.09
N LEU A 43 -10.88 12.44 3.30
CA LEU A 43 -11.97 12.01 2.40
C LEU A 43 -12.03 12.87 1.13
N THR A 44 -11.75 14.16 1.23
CA THR A 44 -11.81 15.14 0.13
C THR A 44 -10.48 15.31 -0.60
N GLY A 45 -9.53 14.39 -0.40
CA GLY A 45 -8.17 14.52 -0.93
C GLY A 45 -7.98 14.02 -2.35
N THR A 46 -8.94 13.28 -2.92
CA THR A 46 -8.85 12.75 -4.28
C THR A 46 -10.12 13.08 -5.08
N THR A 47 -9.99 13.23 -6.39
CA THR A 47 -11.13 13.48 -7.29
C THR A 47 -12.01 12.25 -7.49
N THR A 48 -11.48 11.05 -7.25
CA THR A 48 -12.19 9.78 -7.39
C THR A 48 -12.97 9.37 -6.14
N GLY A 49 -12.87 10.14 -5.05
CA GLY A 49 -13.49 9.82 -3.76
C GLY A 49 -12.74 8.79 -2.91
N ARG A 50 -11.53 8.36 -3.33
CA ARG A 50 -10.63 7.54 -2.50
C ARG A 50 -10.12 8.33 -1.30
N LEU A 51 -9.94 7.64 -0.17
CA LEU A 51 -9.18 8.16 0.97
C LEU A 51 -7.74 8.45 0.55
N SER A 52 -7.20 9.58 1.01
CA SER A 52 -5.77 9.84 0.98
C SER A 52 -5.21 9.94 2.39
N SER A 53 -3.90 9.74 2.55
CA SER A 53 -3.19 9.79 3.83
C SER A 53 -2.02 10.76 3.71
N ARG A 54 -1.88 11.64 4.71
CA ARG A 54 -0.83 12.65 4.77
C ARG A 54 -0.30 12.77 6.20
N ASP A 55 0.95 13.20 6.31
CA ASP A 55 1.62 13.54 7.56
C ASP A 55 1.47 12.44 8.63
N PRO A 56 1.98 11.19 8.40
CA PRO A 56 2.61 10.64 7.19
C PRO A 56 1.63 9.88 6.27
N ASN A 57 2.09 9.48 5.07
CA ASN A 57 1.30 8.65 4.15
C ASN A 57 1.41 7.15 4.49
N MET A 58 0.37 6.63 5.14
CA MET A 58 0.30 5.25 5.62
C MET A 58 -0.47 4.29 4.69
N LEU A 59 -1.13 4.81 3.66
CA LEU A 59 -1.83 3.97 2.67
C LEU A 59 -0.85 3.37 1.64
N GLY A 60 0.32 3.96 1.48
CA GLY A 60 1.33 3.57 0.49
C GLY A 60 2.40 2.59 0.98
N ILE A 61 2.27 1.99 2.17
CA ILE A 61 3.29 1.12 2.74
C ILE A 61 3.39 -0.20 1.95
N PRO A 62 4.57 -0.58 1.41
CA PRO A 62 4.74 -1.76 0.57
C PRO A 62 4.49 -3.06 1.35
N VAL A 63 3.86 -4.04 0.70
CA VAL A 63 3.41 -5.29 1.34
C VAL A 63 4.53 -6.32 1.52
N GLU A 64 5.32 -6.58 0.48
CA GLU A 64 6.25 -7.73 0.46
C GLU A 64 7.72 -7.32 0.61
N LYS A 65 8.12 -6.17 0.06
CA LYS A 65 9.54 -5.77 0.00
C LYS A 65 9.98 -5.05 1.28
N GLY A 66 11.13 -5.46 1.82
CA GLY A 66 11.77 -4.85 2.99
C GLY A 66 11.13 -5.16 4.35
N GLY A 67 10.07 -5.99 4.39
CA GLY A 67 9.44 -6.42 5.64
C GLY A 67 8.85 -5.29 6.49
N ILE A 68 8.67 -4.09 5.92
CA ILE A 68 8.36 -2.89 6.67
C ILE A 68 7.00 -2.94 7.38
N LYS A 69 6.01 -3.64 6.80
CA LYS A 69 4.72 -3.88 7.44
C LYS A 69 4.85 -4.61 8.78
N LYS A 70 5.92 -5.37 9.00
CA LYS A 70 6.17 -6.08 10.26
C LYS A 70 6.57 -5.15 11.41
N LEU A 71 6.96 -3.91 11.12
CA LEU A 71 7.25 -2.90 12.14
C LEU A 71 5.97 -2.37 12.81
N PHE A 72 4.83 -2.53 12.16
CA PHE A 72 3.53 -2.13 12.70
C PHE A 72 2.92 -3.29 13.47
N VAL A 73 2.99 -3.21 14.79
CA VAL A 73 2.53 -4.25 15.71
C VAL A 73 1.33 -3.77 16.52
N ALA A 74 0.49 -4.72 16.95
CA ALA A 74 -0.54 -4.44 17.95
C ALA A 74 0.09 -4.29 19.34
N ASP A 75 -0.60 -3.59 20.24
CA ASP A 75 -0.22 -3.57 21.66
C ASP A 75 -0.34 -4.97 22.28
N GLU A 76 0.27 -5.13 23.45
CA GLU A 76 0.11 -6.32 24.28
C GLU A 76 -1.37 -6.65 24.54
N GLY A 77 -1.71 -7.93 24.42
CA GLY A 77 -3.09 -8.41 24.55
C GLY A 77 -4.02 -8.09 23.37
N LYS A 78 -3.52 -7.46 22.30
CA LYS A 78 -4.30 -7.13 21.09
C LYS A 78 -3.74 -7.83 19.85
N LEU A 79 -4.56 -7.82 18.79
CA LEU A 79 -4.22 -8.37 17.47
C LEU A 79 -4.60 -7.36 16.38
N LEU A 80 -3.84 -7.32 15.30
CA LEU A 80 -4.21 -6.58 14.09
C LEU A 80 -5.08 -7.49 13.21
N LEU A 81 -6.32 -7.07 12.95
CA LEU A 81 -7.21 -7.72 12.00
C LEU A 81 -7.17 -6.95 10.66
N VAL A 82 -6.85 -7.66 9.58
CA VAL A 82 -6.85 -7.11 8.23
C VAL A 82 -7.92 -7.80 7.41
N ALA A 83 -8.82 -7.01 6.82
CA ALA A 83 -9.82 -7.49 5.87
C ALA A 83 -9.56 -6.81 4.52
N ASP A 84 -9.16 -7.61 3.53
CA ASP A 84 -8.92 -7.15 2.18
C ASP A 84 -10.02 -7.66 1.24
N GLN A 85 -10.52 -6.77 0.38
CA GLN A 85 -11.56 -7.09 -0.59
C GLN A 85 -10.92 -7.51 -1.91
N LYS A 86 -10.76 -8.83 -2.08
CA LYS A 86 -10.25 -9.37 -3.34
C LYS A 86 -11.16 -8.96 -4.51
N THR A 87 -10.52 -8.54 -5.60
CA THR A 87 -11.15 -8.27 -6.91
C THR A 87 -12.30 -7.27 -6.90
N PHE A 88 -12.37 -6.37 -5.92
CA PHE A 88 -13.44 -5.38 -5.81
C PHE A 88 -13.64 -4.53 -7.09
N GLU A 89 -12.54 -4.05 -7.68
CA GLU A 89 -12.60 -3.25 -8.92
C GLU A 89 -13.17 -4.05 -10.10
N LEU A 90 -12.80 -5.32 -10.25
CA LEU A 90 -13.33 -6.18 -11.32
C LEU A 90 -14.81 -6.51 -11.13
N ARG A 91 -15.25 -6.68 -9.87
CA ARG A 91 -16.67 -6.87 -9.54
C ARG A 91 -17.49 -5.64 -9.93
N ILE A 92 -16.99 -4.43 -9.63
CA ILE A 92 -17.64 -3.18 -10.06
C ILE A 92 -17.71 -3.11 -11.58
N ILE A 93 -16.60 -3.38 -12.27
CA ILE A 93 -16.57 -3.32 -13.74
C ILE A 93 -17.57 -4.32 -14.34
N GLY A 94 -17.59 -5.57 -13.89
CA GLY A 94 -18.53 -6.58 -14.38
C GLY A 94 -20.00 -6.17 -14.18
N ALA A 95 -20.31 -5.54 -13.04
CA ALA A 95 -21.65 -5.01 -12.78
C ALA A 95 -22.00 -3.82 -13.68
N LEU A 96 -21.05 -2.88 -13.88
CA LEU A 96 -21.27 -1.69 -14.72
C LEU A 96 -21.35 -2.04 -16.21
N SER A 97 -20.60 -3.04 -16.67
CA SER A 97 -20.59 -3.49 -18.06
C SER A 97 -21.71 -4.47 -18.41
N ASN A 98 -22.39 -5.03 -17.40
CA ASN A 98 -23.31 -6.17 -17.54
C ASN A 98 -22.68 -7.39 -18.25
N ASP A 99 -21.36 -7.58 -18.12
CA ASP A 99 -20.68 -8.73 -18.69
C ASP A 99 -21.01 -10.00 -17.89
N ARG A 100 -21.76 -10.90 -18.52
CA ARG A 100 -22.22 -12.14 -17.87
C ARG A 100 -21.11 -13.12 -17.54
N ASN A 101 -19.97 -13.08 -18.23
CA ASN A 101 -18.85 -13.96 -17.93
C ASN A 101 -18.10 -13.43 -16.71
N MET A 102 -17.78 -12.14 -16.67
CA MET A 102 -17.15 -11.51 -15.51
C MET A 102 -18.02 -11.62 -14.26
N MET A 103 -19.34 -11.40 -14.36
CA MET A 103 -20.22 -11.54 -13.20
C MET A 103 -20.26 -12.97 -12.65
N LYS A 104 -20.13 -13.99 -13.51
CA LYS A 104 -20.07 -15.41 -13.10
C LYS A 104 -18.74 -15.78 -12.46
N ASP A 105 -17.64 -15.21 -12.95
CA ASP A 105 -16.29 -15.52 -12.46
C ASP A 105 -16.06 -15.07 -11.01
N PHE A 106 -16.92 -14.21 -10.46
CA PHE A 106 -16.79 -13.67 -9.10
C PHE A 106 -17.95 -14.04 -8.15
N SER A 107 -18.94 -14.80 -8.62
CA SER A 107 -20.08 -15.30 -7.81
C SER A 107 -19.79 -16.59 -7.06
#